data_AF-A0A4Q5QU11-F1
#
_entry.id   AF-A0A4Q5QU11-F1
#
_cell.length_a   1.000
_cell.length_b   1.000
_cell.length_c   1.000
_cell.angle_alpha   90.00
_cell.angle_beta   90.00
_cell.angle_gamma   90.00
#
_symmetry.space_group_name_H-M   'P 1'
#
loop_
_entity.id
_entity.type
_entity.pdbx_description
1 polymer ?
#
loop_
_entity_poly.entity_id
_entity_poly.type
_entity_poly.pdbx_seq_one_letter_code
_entity_poly.pdbx_strand_id
1 'polypeptide(L)'
;MSELTTPLPGENSAELRDWFVLLKPRVISLVVFTGAIGLIVAPVRIHPVLAFAAVLCIAVAAGAAGALNMWFDRDIDAVMRRTAGRPIPGGRIEASDGLGYGIVLALASVILM
;
A
#
# COMPACT_ATOMS: atom_id res chain seq x y z
N MET A 1 44.14 -4.18 -8.62
CA MET A 1 43.67 -4.14 -7.23
C MET A 1 42.41 -3.29 -7.24
N SER A 2 41.31 -3.86 -7.73
CA SER A 2 40.01 -3.20 -7.84
C SER A 2 39.37 -3.33 -6.47
N GLU A 3 39.14 -2.21 -5.79
CA GLU A 3 38.52 -2.21 -4.48
C GLU A 3 37.18 -2.95 -4.52
N LEU A 4 37.02 -3.94 -3.66
CA LEU A 4 35.72 -4.46 -3.27
C LEU A 4 35.00 -3.33 -2.53
N THR A 5 34.15 -2.58 -3.22
CA THR A 5 33.11 -1.78 -2.59
C THR A 5 32.05 -2.75 -2.07
N THR A 6 32.32 -3.36 -0.92
CA THR A 6 31.26 -4.01 -0.13
C THR A 6 30.29 -2.89 0.26
N PRO A 7 29.02 -2.91 -0.21
CA PRO A 7 28.07 -1.88 0.19
C PRO A 7 27.90 -1.94 1.71
N LEU A 8 27.97 -0.78 2.35
CA LEU A 8 27.89 -0.63 3.79
C LEU A 8 26.47 -1.05 4.22
N PRO A 9 26.31 -1.88 5.28
CA PRO A 9 25.00 -2.22 5.82
C PRO A 9 24.28 -0.93 6.29
N GLY A 10 23.43 -0.35 5.44
CA GLY A 10 22.72 0.90 5.73
C GLY A 10 22.28 1.75 4.53
N GLU A 11 22.80 1.54 3.32
CA GLU A 11 22.50 2.42 2.17
C GLU A 11 21.15 2.18 1.46
N ASN A 12 20.33 1.24 1.93
CA ASN A 12 19.00 0.96 1.36
C ASN A 12 17.88 1.36 2.34
N SER A 13 17.98 2.57 2.90
CA SER A 13 16.96 3.11 3.80
C SER A 13 15.64 3.30 3.06
N ALA A 14 14.56 2.65 3.50
CA ALA A 14 13.22 2.86 2.94
C ALA A 14 12.86 4.36 2.98
N GLU A 15 12.71 4.99 1.83
CA GLU A 15 12.22 6.37 1.77
C GLU A 15 10.72 6.40 2.07
N LEU A 16 10.20 7.51 2.60
CA LEU A 16 8.75 7.72 2.77
C LEU A 16 7.98 7.46 1.46
N ARG A 17 8.61 7.78 0.32
CA ARG A 17 8.05 7.51 -1.01
C ARG A 17 7.82 6.03 -1.26
N ASP A 18 8.71 5.15 -0.81
CA ASP A 18 8.57 3.71 -1.01
C ASP A 18 7.35 3.16 -0.26
N TRP A 19 7.09 3.65 0.95
CA TRP A 19 5.87 3.32 1.71
C TRP A 19 4.59 3.79 1.00
N PHE A 20 4.59 4.99 0.41
CA PHE A 20 3.47 5.44 -0.42
C PHE A 20 3.28 4.61 -1.68
N VAL A 21 4.35 4.07 -2.26
CA VAL A 21 4.26 3.18 -3.43
C VAL A 21 3.57 1.87 -3.08
N LEU A 22 3.76 1.32 -1.86
CA LEU A 22 3.05 0.13 -1.39
C LEU A 22 1.53 0.30 -1.45
N LEU A 23 1.04 1.50 -1.10
CA LEU A 23 -0.39 1.81 -1.12
C LEU A 23 -1.00 1.84 -2.53
N LYS A 24 -0.19 1.90 -3.61
CA LYS A 24 -0.66 2.01 -5.01
C LYS A 24 -1.67 3.15 -5.19
N PRO A 25 -1.25 4.43 -5.07
CA PRO A 25 -2.15 5.59 -5.03
C PRO A 25 -3.07 5.71 -6.26
N ARG A 26 -2.61 5.28 -7.43
CA ARG A 26 -3.42 5.23 -8.66
C ARG A 26 -4.58 4.22 -8.60
N VAL A 27 -4.42 3.12 -7.87
CA VAL A 27 -5.48 2.13 -7.68
C VAL A 27 -6.47 2.63 -6.64
N ILE A 28 -5.97 3.20 -5.54
CA ILE A 28 -6.81 3.79 -4.49
C ILE A 28 -7.75 4.85 -5.06
N SER A 29 -7.28 5.75 -5.92
CA SER A 29 -8.11 6.83 -6.46
C SER A 29 -9.35 6.31 -7.19
N LEU A 30 -9.21 5.21 -7.93
CA LEU A 30 -10.34 4.59 -8.63
C LEU A 30 -11.33 3.96 -7.65
N VAL A 31 -10.83 3.26 -6.62
CA VAL A 31 -11.67 2.60 -5.60
C VAL A 31 -12.41 3.63 -4.74
N VAL A 32 -11.74 4.73 -4.37
CA VAL A 32 -12.35 5.85 -3.64
C VAL A 32 -13.44 6.51 -4.50
N PHE A 33 -13.16 6.73 -5.79
CA PHE A 33 -14.14 7.31 -6.69
C PHE A 33 -15.40 6.44 -6.79
N THR A 34 -15.26 5.14 -7.02
CA THR A 34 -16.43 4.25 -7.13
C THR A 34 -17.20 4.16 -5.81
N GLY A 35 -16.52 4.11 -4.67
CA GLY A 35 -17.13 4.13 -3.34
C GLY A 35 -17.91 5.43 -3.06
N ALA A 36 -17.33 6.58 -3.42
CA ALA A 36 -17.96 7.89 -3.27
C ALA A 36 -19.23 8.02 -4.11
N ILE A 37 -19.20 7.55 -5.37
CA ILE A 37 -20.40 7.52 -6.22
C ILE A 37 -21.48 6.63 -5.59
N GLY A 38 -21.12 5.48 -5.02
CA GLY A 38 -22.05 4.61 -4.30
C GLY A 38 -22.74 5.32 -3.13
N LEU A 39 -21.99 6.09 -2.33
CA LEU A 39 -22.54 6.89 -1.24
C LEU A 39 -23.50 7.99 -1.71
N ILE A 40 -23.22 8.61 -2.87
CA ILE A 40 -24.07 9.67 -3.44
C ILE A 40 -25.39 9.09 -3.99
N VAL A 41 -25.34 7.92 -4.62
CA VAL A 41 -26.50 7.26 -5.24
C VAL A 41 -27.39 6.57 -4.20
N ALA A 42 -26.88 6.25 -3.02
CA ALA A 42 -27.62 5.57 -1.97
C ALA A 42 -28.93 6.34 -1.63
N PRO A 43 -30.10 5.66 -1.64
CA PRO A 43 -31.40 6.30 -1.41
C PRO A 43 -31.68 6.54 0.09
N VAL A 44 -30.67 6.96 0.84
CA VAL A 44 -30.70 7.17 2.29
C VAL A 44 -29.88 8.41 2.63
N ARG A 45 -30.32 9.18 3.64
CA ARG A 45 -29.51 10.30 4.16
C ARG A 45 -28.38 9.76 5.03
N ILE A 46 -27.15 10.02 4.62
CA ILE A 46 -25.94 9.64 5.37
C ILE A 46 -25.39 10.88 6.06
N HIS A 47 -25.03 10.75 7.34
CA HIS A 47 -24.40 11.84 8.08
C HIS A 47 -23.03 12.18 7.46
N PRO A 48 -22.67 13.46 7.21
CA PRO A 48 -21.44 13.81 6.50
C PRO A 48 -20.16 13.22 7.11
N VAL A 49 -20.09 13.16 8.45
CA VAL A 49 -18.95 12.55 9.16
C VAL A 49 -18.85 11.05 8.87
N LEU A 50 -19.98 10.34 8.80
CA LEU A 50 -19.99 8.91 8.50
C LEU A 50 -19.64 8.65 7.03
N ALA A 51 -20.12 9.49 6.12
CA ALA A 51 -19.75 9.42 4.71
C ALA A 51 -18.24 9.65 4.52
N PHE A 52 -17.66 10.64 5.21
CA PHE A 52 -16.22 10.89 5.19
C PHE A 52 -15.43 9.72 5.78
N ALA A 53 -15.83 9.21 6.95
CA ALA A 53 -15.20 8.05 7.58
C ALA A 53 -15.25 6.81 6.67
N ALA A 54 -16.39 6.55 6.02
CA ALA A 54 -16.54 5.46 5.06
C ALA A 54 -15.55 5.58 3.89
N VAL A 55 -15.46 6.75 3.26
CA VAL A 55 -14.51 6.99 2.16
C VAL A 55 -13.07 6.84 2.62
N LEU A 56 -12.74 7.32 3.81
CA LEU A 56 -11.41 7.18 4.40
C LEU A 56 -11.08 5.69 4.64
N CYS A 57 -11.98 4.93 5.26
CA CYS A 57 -11.79 3.49 5.49
C CYS A 57 -11.65 2.72 4.17
N ILE A 58 -12.43 3.06 3.13
CA ILE A 58 -12.28 2.50 1.78
C ILE A 58 -10.87 2.77 1.24
N ALA A 59 -10.36 4.00 1.36
CA ALA A 59 -9.03 4.36 0.89
C ALA A 59 -7.93 3.57 1.63
N VAL A 60 -8.03 3.47 2.96
CA VAL A 60 -7.08 2.75 3.81
C VAL A 60 -7.11 1.25 3.52
N ALA A 61 -8.30 0.65 3.42
CA ALA A 61 -8.46 -0.77 3.10
C ALA A 61 -7.92 -1.11 1.69
N ALA A 62 -8.17 -0.25 0.71
CA ALA A 62 -7.64 -0.41 -0.64
C ALA A 62 -6.10 -0.32 -0.67
N GLY A 63 -5.53 0.61 0.10
CA GLY A 63 -4.09 0.73 0.25
C GLY A 63 -3.46 -0.47 0.95
N ALA A 64 -4.11 -1.00 1.99
CA ALA A 64 -3.72 -2.23 2.67
C ALA A 64 -3.66 -3.41 1.69
N ALA A 65 -4.72 -3.60 0.89
CA ALA A 65 -4.74 -4.62 -0.17
C ALA A 65 -3.63 -4.41 -1.21
N GLY A 66 -3.30 -3.15 -1.54
CA GLY A 66 -2.18 -2.80 -2.42
C GLY A 66 -0.83 -3.29 -1.88
N ALA A 67 -0.57 -3.04 -0.59
CA ALA A 67 0.64 -3.44 0.12
C ALA A 67 0.74 -4.96 0.26
N LEU A 68 -0.35 -5.61 0.68
CA LEU A 68 -0.43 -7.07 0.83
C LEU A 68 -0.24 -7.78 -0.51
N ASN A 69 -0.83 -7.28 -1.60
CA ASN A 69 -0.61 -7.83 -2.93
C ASN A 69 0.87 -7.77 -3.34
N MET A 70 1.56 -6.65 -3.06
CA MET A 70 2.99 -6.52 -3.37
C MET A 70 3.86 -7.43 -2.50
N TRP A 71 3.47 -7.65 -1.25
CA TRP A 71 4.13 -8.60 -0.37
C TRP A 71 3.95 -10.05 -0.85
N PHE A 72 2.76 -10.40 -1.31
CA PHE A 72 2.44 -11.73 -1.80
C PHE A 72 3.17 -12.05 -3.11
N ASP A 73 3.22 -11.10 -4.04
CA ASP A 73 3.89 -11.24 -5.34
C ASP A 73 5.41 -11.05 -5.29
N ARG A 74 6.03 -10.92 -4.10
CA ARG A 74 7.42 -10.45 -3.96
C ARG A 74 8.46 -11.30 -4.70
N ASP A 75 8.26 -12.60 -4.75
CA ASP A 75 9.11 -13.59 -5.39
C ASP A 75 8.97 -13.55 -6.91
N ILE A 76 7.73 -13.43 -7.39
CA ILE A 76 7.40 -13.27 -8.80
C ILE A 76 7.94 -11.92 -9.31
N ASP A 77 7.70 -10.85 -8.56
CA ASP A 77 8.15 -9.51 -8.94
C ASP A 77 9.68 -9.42 -9.01
N ALA A 78 10.41 -10.17 -8.17
CA ALA A 78 11.88 -10.16 -8.17
C ALA A 78 12.49 -10.66 -9.50
N VAL A 79 11.81 -11.55 -10.21
CA VAL A 79 12.29 -12.10 -11.50
C VAL A 79 11.67 -11.38 -12.71
N MET A 80 10.78 -10.42 -12.50
CA MET A 80 10.09 -9.69 -13.57
C MET A 80 10.78 -8.37 -13.92
N ARG A 81 11.21 -8.20 -15.18
CA ARG A 81 11.84 -6.96 -15.69
C ARG A 81 11.06 -5.68 -15.38
N ARG A 82 9.72 -5.74 -15.34
CA ARG A 82 8.85 -4.58 -15.08
C ARG A 82 8.75 -4.24 -13.58
N THR A 83 8.87 -5.22 -12.69
CA THR A 83 8.47 -5.08 -11.27
C THR A 83 9.55 -5.42 -10.27
N ALA A 84 10.72 -5.90 -10.72
CA ALA A 84 11.90 -6.15 -9.89
C ALA A 84 12.39 -4.91 -9.12
N GLY A 85 12.13 -3.71 -9.64
CA GLY A 85 12.47 -2.44 -8.98
C GLY A 85 11.51 -1.99 -7.89
N ARG A 86 10.41 -2.73 -7.62
CA ARG A 86 9.46 -2.40 -6.55
C ARG A 86 10.13 -2.43 -5.17
N PRO A 87 9.59 -1.73 -4.16
CA PRO A 87 10.27 -1.56 -2.87
C PRO A 87 10.56 -2.87 -2.12
N ILE A 88 9.62 -3.84 -2.11
CA ILE A 88 9.81 -5.12 -1.41
C ILE A 88 10.78 -6.05 -2.18
N PRO A 89 10.57 -6.34 -3.49
CA PRO A 89 11.50 -7.20 -4.26
C PRO A 89 12.91 -6.59 -4.40
N GLY A 90 13.00 -5.27 -4.48
CA GLY A 90 14.26 -4.53 -4.56
C GLY A 90 14.97 -4.36 -3.22
N GLY A 91 14.45 -4.93 -2.13
CA GLY A 91 15.07 -4.92 -0.80
C GLY A 91 15.17 -3.55 -0.13
N ARG A 92 14.36 -2.57 -0.56
CA ARG A 92 14.28 -1.25 0.09
C ARG A 92 13.35 -1.27 1.31
N ILE A 93 12.35 -2.14 1.29
CA ILE A 93 11.45 -2.40 2.44
C ILE A 93 11.53 -3.90 2.75
N GLU A 94 11.74 -4.23 4.03
CA GLU A 94 11.73 -5.63 4.47
C GLU A 94 10.33 -6.22 4.24
N ALA A 95 10.27 -7.47 3.76
CA ALA A 95 9.00 -8.12 3.50
C ALA A 95 8.14 -8.25 4.78
N SER A 96 8.76 -8.50 5.94
CA SER A 96 8.06 -8.55 7.22
C SER A 96 7.37 -7.22 7.55
N ASP A 97 8.05 -6.09 7.37
CA ASP A 97 7.50 -4.76 7.61
C ASP A 97 6.38 -4.42 6.61
N GLY A 98 6.56 -4.76 5.34
CA GLY A 98 5.52 -4.60 4.31
C GLY A 98 4.24 -5.37 4.63
N LEU A 99 4.37 -6.60 5.17
CA LEU A 99 3.25 -7.39 5.66
C LEU A 99 2.58 -6.74 6.87
N GLY A 100 3.38 -6.38 7.88
CA GLY A 100 2.90 -5.75 9.11
C GLY A 100 2.11 -4.48 8.80
N TYR A 101 2.65 -3.63 7.92
CA TYR A 101 2.00 -2.41 7.45
C TYR A 101 0.64 -2.71 6.79
N GLY A 102 0.60 -3.66 5.85
CA GLY A 102 -0.65 -4.06 5.21
C GLY A 102 -1.70 -4.60 6.18
N ILE A 103 -1.31 -5.47 7.12
CA ILE A 103 -2.21 -6.05 8.13
C ILE A 103 -2.74 -4.96 9.07
N VAL A 104 -1.88 -4.08 9.58
CA VAL A 104 -2.28 -3.01 10.50
C VAL A 104 -3.28 -2.08 9.84
N LEU A 105 -3.04 -1.67 8.59
CA LEU A 105 -3.99 -0.82 7.86
C LEU A 105 -5.32 -1.52 7.59
N ALA A 106 -5.29 -2.81 7.22
CA ALA A 106 -6.49 -3.60 7.01
C ALA A 106 -7.33 -3.67 8.30
N LEU A 107 -6.72 -4.07 9.42
CA LEU A 107 -7.40 -4.16 10.70
C LEU A 107 -7.90 -2.79 11.18
N ALA A 108 -7.08 -1.73 11.05
CA ALA A 108 -7.49 -0.39 11.43
C ALA A 108 -8.72 0.09 10.67
N SER A 109 -8.77 -0.14 9.35
CA SER A 109 -9.93 0.23 8.53
C SER A 109 -11.22 -0.50 8.92
N VAL A 110 -11.12 -1.77 9.31
CA VAL A 110 -12.27 -2.58 9.70
C VAL A 110 -12.72 -2.25 11.11
N ILE A 111 -11.80 -2.08 12.06
CA ILE A 111 -12.13 -1.77 13.47
C ILE A 111 -12.74 -0.38 13.61
N LEU A 112 -12.30 0.59 12.79
CA LEU A 112 -12.83 1.95 12.81
C LEU A 112 -14.26 2.05 12.27
N MET A 113 -14.68 1.12 11.41
CA MET A 113 -15.95 1.14 10.69
C MET A 113 -17.05 0.40 11.44
#